data_AF-A0A6V7HQ16-F1
#
_entry.id   AF-A0A6V7HQ16-F1
#
_cell.length_a   1.000
_cell.length_b   1.000
_cell.length_c   1.000
_cell.angle_alpha   90.00
_cell.angle_beta   90.00
_cell.angle_gamma   90.00
#
_symmetry.space_group_name_H-M   'P 1'
#
loop_
_entity.id
_entity.type
_entity.pdbx_description
1 polymer ?
#
loop_
_entity_poly.entity_id
_entity_poly.type
_entity_poly.pdbx_seq_one_letter_code
_entity_poly.pdbx_strand_id
1 'polypeptide(L)'
;ATYAGDIGLIITQTLSLCGMVQFGMRQIAVTIAQMTSVERILQFTELEREGPFKSDDSVKPPATWPDEGEIIFDHVYLTYSADTAPVLKDLKIVIESGMK
;
A
#
# COMPACT_ATOMS: atom_id res chain seq x y z
N ALA A 1 33.24 -0.23 -56.95
CA ALA A 1 32.11 -1.09 -57.35
C ALA A 1 31.60 -1.77 -56.09
N THR A 2 30.33 -1.60 -55.73
CA THR A 2 29.70 -2.35 -54.64
C THR A 2 29.53 -3.79 -55.11
N TYR A 3 30.18 -4.75 -54.43
CA TYR A 3 30.06 -6.16 -54.79
C TYR A 3 28.72 -6.69 -54.27
N ALA A 4 28.12 -7.66 -54.97
CA ALA A 4 26.84 -8.24 -54.58
C ALA A 4 26.84 -8.82 -53.15
N GLY A 5 28.00 -9.27 -52.66
CA GLY A 5 28.19 -9.75 -51.28
C GLY A 5 27.98 -8.67 -50.21
N ASP A 6 28.38 -7.42 -50.48
CA ASP A 6 28.24 -6.30 -49.54
C ASP A 6 26.76 -5.94 -49.36
N ILE A 7 25.99 -5.96 -50.46
CA ILE A 7 24.55 -5.69 -50.44
C ILE A 7 23.80 -6.78 -49.66
N GLY A 8 24.15 -8.06 -49.89
CA GLY A 8 23.55 -9.18 -49.15
C GLY A 8 23.84 -9.12 -47.64
N LEU A 9 25.05 -8.70 -47.27
CA LEU A 9 25.43 -8.48 -45.88
C LEU A 9 24.63 -7.34 -45.24
N ILE A 10 24.54 -6.19 -45.90
CA ILE A 10 23.78 -5.02 -45.42
C ILE A 10 22.31 -5.39 -45.18
N ILE A 11 21.67 -6.10 -46.12
CA ILE A 11 20.26 -6.53 -45.98
C ILE A 11 20.09 -7.46 -44.78
N THR A 12 20.97 -8.46 -44.63
CA THR A 12 20.90 -9.44 -43.53
C THR A 12 21.10 -8.77 -42.16
N GLN A 13 22.04 -7.83 -42.07
CA GLN A 13 22.28 -7.07 -40.86
C GLN A 13 21.10 -6.14 -40.55
N THR A 14 20.55 -5.46 -41.56
CA THR A 14 19.38 -4.58 -41.40
C THR A 14 18.17 -5.37 -40.92
N LEU A 15 17.91 -6.55 -41.50
CA LEU A 15 16.81 -7.41 -41.08
C LEU A 15 16.98 -7.90 -39.62
N SER A 16 18.21 -8.29 -39.26
CA SER A 16 18.55 -8.67 -37.88
C SER A 16 18.31 -7.52 -36.89
N LEU A 17 18.76 -6.31 -37.24
CA LEU A 17 18.55 -5.10 -36.43
C LEU A 17 17.05 -4.78 -36.27
N CYS A 18 16.27 -4.85 -37.36
CA CYS A 18 14.83 -4.66 -37.31
C CYS A 18 14.15 -5.65 -36.34
N GLY A 19 14.53 -6.94 -36.41
CA GLY A 19 14.01 -7.96 -35.50
C GLY A 19 14.35 -7.70 -34.03
N MET A 20 15.59 -7.30 -33.74
CA MET A 20 16.01 -6.95 -32.38
C MET A 20 15.26 -5.75 -31.82
N VAL A 21 15.05 -4.70 -32.64
CA VAL A 21 14.29 -3.50 -32.22
C VAL A 21 12.84 -3.86 -31.94
N GLN A 22 12.19 -4.66 -32.79
CA GLN A 22 10.81 -5.11 -32.57
C GLN A 22 10.68 -5.92 -31.27
N PHE A 23 11.61 -6.84 -31.03
CA PHE A 23 11.65 -7.60 -29.79
C PHE A 23 11.87 -6.68 -28.58
N GLY A 24 12.82 -5.75 -28.67
CA GLY A 24 13.13 -4.79 -27.62
C GLY A 24 11.92 -3.92 -27.25
N MET A 25 11.21 -3.40 -28.26
CA MET A 25 9.96 -2.65 -28.06
C MET A 25 8.91 -3.46 -27.30
N ARG A 26 8.74 -4.74 -27.65
CA ARG A 26 7.83 -5.64 -26.94
C ARG A 26 8.26 -5.85 -25.49
N GLN A 27 9.56 -6.05 -25.23
CA GLN A 27 10.07 -6.23 -23.87
C GLN A 27 9.85 -4.98 -23.01
N ILE A 28 10.14 -3.79 -23.56
CA ILE A 28 9.89 -2.51 -22.87
C ILE A 28 8.42 -2.38 -22.49
N ALA A 29 7.50 -2.66 -23.42
CA ALA A 29 6.07 -2.61 -23.14
C ALA A 29 5.65 -3.56 -22.00
N VAL A 30 6.20 -4.77 -21.97
CA VAL A 30 5.94 -5.74 -20.88
C VAL A 30 6.48 -5.24 -19.55
N THR A 31 7.71 -4.71 -19.53
CA THR A 31 8.31 -4.17 -18.30
C THR A 31 7.52 -2.99 -17.74
N ILE A 32 7.07 -2.07 -18.59
CA ILE A 32 6.23 -0.94 -18.15
C ILE A 32 4.92 -1.44 -17.57
N ALA A 33 4.27 -2.43 -18.20
CA ALA A 33 3.05 -3.03 -17.66
C ALA A 33 3.28 -3.69 -16.30
N GLN A 34 4.45 -4.30 -16.07
CA GLN A 34 4.80 -4.88 -14.77
C GLN A 34 5.04 -3.80 -13.70
N MET A 35 5.57 -2.63 -14.06
CA MET A 35 5.80 -1.53 -13.12
C MET A 35 4.53 -0.98 -12.47
N THR A 36 3.34 -1.14 -13.08
CA THR A 36 2.06 -0.81 -12.43
C THR A 36 1.85 -1.56 -11.11
N SER A 37 2.36 -2.79 -11.00
CA SER A 37 2.27 -3.55 -9.73
C SER A 37 3.13 -2.93 -8.63
N VAL A 38 4.31 -2.41 -8.99
CA VAL A 38 5.24 -1.75 -8.08
C VAL A 38 4.66 -0.41 -7.60
N GLU A 39 4.08 0.36 -8.52
CA GLU A 39 3.37 1.60 -8.18
C GLU A 39 2.27 1.36 -7.14
N ARG A 40 1.44 0.32 -7.33
CA ARG A 40 0.39 -0.03 -6.37
C ARG A 40 0.95 -0.41 -4.99
N ILE A 41 2.06 -1.14 -4.94
CA ILE A 41 2.71 -1.49 -3.67
C ILE A 41 3.19 -0.23 -2.97
N LEU A 42 3.83 0.69 -3.70
CA LEU A 42 4.32 1.95 -3.16
C LEU A 42 3.16 2.79 -2.59
N GLN A 43 2.04 2.88 -3.30
CA GLN A 43 0.83 3.57 -2.80
C GLN A 43 0.37 3.04 -1.45
N PHE A 44 0.43 1.71 -1.22
CA PHE A 44 0.07 1.15 0.08
C PHE A 44 1.04 1.52 1.21
N THR A 45 2.30 1.84 0.90
CA THR A 45 3.27 2.28 1.91
C THR A 45 3.08 3.73 2.35
N GLU A 46 2.41 4.54 1.53
CA GLU A 46 2.17 5.96 1.74
C GLU A 46 0.79 6.27 2.34
N LEU A 47 -0.04 5.24 2.55
CA LEU A 47 -1.34 5.40 3.22
C LEU A 47 -1.20 5.96 4.64
N GLU A 48 -2.23 6.68 5.07
CA GLU A 48 -2.32 7.16 6.46
C GLU A 48 -2.21 5.98 7.42
N ARG A 49 -1.31 6.11 8.38
CA ARG A 49 -1.02 5.07 9.36
C ARG A 49 -1.83 5.35 10.61
N GLU A 50 -2.46 4.31 11.16
CA GLU A 50 -3.27 4.39 12.39
C GLU A 50 -2.46 4.88 13.62
N GLY A 51 -1.13 4.76 13.57
CA GLY A 51 -0.21 5.17 14.62
C GLY A 51 0.98 4.21 14.74
N PRO A 52 1.90 4.45 15.70
CA PRO A 52 2.96 3.52 16.01
C PRO A 52 2.40 2.26 16.70
N PHE A 53 2.91 1.08 16.34
CA PHE A 53 2.48 -0.19 16.94
C PHE A 53 2.85 -0.30 18.43
N LYS A 54 3.92 0.37 18.84
CA LYS A 54 4.32 0.49 20.24
C LYS A 54 4.14 1.93 20.67
N SER A 55 3.42 2.14 21.77
CA SER A 55 3.41 3.41 22.46
C SER A 55 4.81 3.76 22.97
N ASP A 56 5.08 5.06 23.09
CA ASP A 56 6.26 5.57 23.78
C ASP A 56 6.31 5.04 25.22
N ASP A 57 7.51 4.81 25.75
CA ASP A 57 7.71 4.28 27.11
C ASP A 57 7.10 5.21 28.18
N SER A 58 6.92 6.49 27.89
CA SER A 58 6.28 7.46 28.77
C SER A 58 4.76 7.31 28.90
N VAL A 59 4.10 6.63 27.94
CA VAL A 59 2.63 6.49 27.88
C VAL A 59 2.21 5.03 28.08
N LYS A 60 3.16 4.12 28.31
CA LYS A 60 2.83 2.72 28.59
C LYS A 60 2.15 2.59 29.95
N PRO A 61 1.04 1.85 30.02
CA PRO A 61 0.45 1.53 31.30
C PRO A 61 1.45 0.70 32.14
N PRO A 62 1.32 0.74 33.48
CA PRO A 62 2.16 -0.07 34.36
C PRO A 62 1.97 -1.56 34.07
N ALA A 63 2.95 -2.38 34.44
CA ALA A 63 2.91 -3.83 34.21
C ALA A 63 1.76 -4.55 34.94
N THR A 64 1.16 -3.90 35.93
CA THR A 64 0.00 -4.41 36.68
C THR A 64 -1.34 -4.08 36.01
N TRP A 65 -1.35 -3.26 34.96
CA TRP A 65 -2.57 -2.89 34.27
C TRP A 65 -3.15 -4.05 33.43
N PRO A 66 -4.48 -4.21 33.41
CA PRO A 66 -5.46 -3.50 34.23
C PRO A 66 -5.56 -4.08 35.64
N ASP A 67 -5.51 -3.22 36.67
CA ASP A 67 -5.66 -3.63 38.08
C ASP A 67 -7.13 -3.98 38.43
N GLU A 68 -8.08 -3.23 37.87
CA GLU A 68 -9.52 -3.47 37.96
C GLU A 68 -10.15 -3.43 36.57
N GLY A 69 -11.10 -4.34 36.29
CA GLY A 69 -11.77 -4.46 34.98
C GLY A 69 -12.96 -3.52 34.79
N GLU A 70 -12.94 -2.34 35.42
CA GLU A 70 -13.98 -1.33 35.24
C GLU A 70 -13.81 -0.62 33.89
N ILE A 71 -14.92 -0.41 33.16
CA ILE A 71 -14.92 0.30 31.88
C ILE A 71 -15.95 1.42 31.94
N ILE A 72 -15.48 2.66 31.74
CA ILE A 72 -16.32 3.87 31.75
C ILE A 72 -16.39 4.43 30.33
N PHE A 73 -17.61 4.51 29.80
CA PHE A 73 -17.91 5.30 28.61
C PHE A 73 -18.48 6.64 29.08
N ASP A 74 -17.79 7.74 28.78
CA ASP A 74 -18.24 9.09 29.12
C ASP A 74 -18.41 9.92 27.85
N HIS A 75 -19.66 10.29 27.54
CA HIS A 75 -20.04 11.10 26.38
C HIS A 75 -19.39 10.64 25.06
N VAL A 76 -19.42 9.32 24.79
CA VAL A 76 -18.75 8.73 23.62
C VAL A 76 -19.58 8.93 22.35
N TYR A 77 -18.91 9.40 21.30
CA TYR A 77 -19.44 9.51 19.94
C TYR A 77 -18.59 8.66 19.00
N LEU A 78 -19.23 7.95 18.07
CA LEU A 78 -18.55 7.11 17.08
C LEU A 78 -19.15 7.35 15.70
N THR A 79 -18.28 7.62 14.73
CA THR A 79 -18.63 7.78 13.32
C THR A 79 -17.66 6.96 12.47
N TYR A 80 -18.19 6.17 11.53
CA TYR A 80 -17.37 5.30 10.66
C TYR A 80 -16.76 6.04 9.46
N SER A 81 -17.32 7.18 9.08
CA SER A 81 -16.85 8.00 7.97
C SER A 81 -17.03 9.47 8.35
N ALA A 82 -16.12 10.34 7.93
CA ALA A 82 -16.20 11.77 8.25
C ALA A 82 -17.51 12.43 7.77
N ASP A 83 -18.13 11.88 6.73
CA ASP A 83 -19.30 12.46 6.07
C ASP A 83 -20.64 11.94 6.61
N THR A 84 -20.63 10.99 7.54
CA THR A 84 -21.86 10.38 8.07
C THR A 84 -22.22 10.90 9.46
N ALA A 85 -23.51 10.86 9.79
CA ALA A 85 -23.94 11.18 11.14
C ALA A 85 -23.41 10.12 12.14
N PRO A 86 -23.07 10.49 13.39
CA PRO A 86 -22.59 9.55 14.39
C PRO A 86 -23.58 8.42 14.63
N VAL A 87 -23.07 7.19 14.73
CA VAL A 87 -23.86 6.00 15.04
C VAL A 87 -24.05 5.87 16.54
N LEU A 88 -22.98 6.03 17.33
CA LEU A 88 -23.08 6.23 18.77
C LEU A 88 -23.17 7.73 19.05
N LYS A 89 -24.16 8.11 19.85
CA LYS A 89 -24.42 9.50 20.23
C LYS A 89 -24.54 9.57 21.74
N ASP A 90 -23.65 10.33 22.35
CA ASP A 90 -23.68 10.62 23.78
C ASP A 90 -23.76 9.38 24.67
N LEU A 91 -23.01 8.32 24.33
CA LEU A 91 -23.05 7.08 25.10
C LEU A 91 -22.38 7.30 26.47
N LYS A 92 -23.16 7.10 27.53
CA LYS A 92 -22.71 7.22 28.92
C LYS A 92 -23.12 5.99 29.72
N ILE A 93 -22.19 5.07 29.90
CA ILE A 93 -22.40 3.80 30.63
C ILE A 93 -21.16 3.47 31.46
N VAL A 94 -21.38 2.82 32.60
CA VAL A 94 -20.32 2.28 33.46
C VAL A 94 -20.51 0.77 33.54
N ILE A 95 -19.46 0.03 33.24
CA ILE A 95 -19.41 -1.43 33.35
C ILE A 95 -18.49 -1.75 34.52
N GLU A 96 -19.05 -2.29 35.59
CA GLU A 96 -18.28 -2.63 36.78
C GLU A 96 -17.46 -3.91 36.60
N SER A 97 -16.38 -4.02 37.37
CA SER A 97 -15.49 -5.18 37.36
C SER A 97 -16.26 -6.47 37.69
N GLY A 98 -16.15 -7.47 36.82
CA GLY A 98 -16.80 -8.78 37.00
C GLY A 98 -18.28 -8.86 36.57
N MET A 99 -18.82 -7.78 36.01
CA MET A 99 -20.15 -7.79 35.36
C MET A 99 -20.13 -8.72 34.13
N LYS A 100 -21.14 -9.57 33.98
CA LYS A 100 -21.27 -10.55 32.88
C LYS A 100 -22.49 -10.28 32.02
#